data_AF-A0A931Y8F5-F1
#
_entry.id   AF-A0A931Y8F5-F1
#
_cell.length_a   1.000
_cell.length_b   1.000
_cell.length_c   1.000
_cell.angle_alpha   90.00
_cell.angle_beta   90.00
_cell.angle_gamma   90.00
#
_symmetry.space_group_name_H-M   'P 1'
#
loop_
_entity.id
_entity.type
_entity.pdbx_description
1 polymer ?
#
loop_
_entity_poly.entity_id
_entity_poly.type
_entity_poly.pdbx_seq_one_letter_code
_entity_poly.pdbx_strand_id
1 'polypeptide(L)'
;MKARNLKIILIMAMFYASALPTTAQISLPQKLSGRILLQVQSAGQAWYVNPADGKKYYLGRPADAFKIMRQLGLGISQADFSKLSTDKNLISRTKGRIILQVQSRGQAWYVNPADGKKYYLGRPADAFKIIKNLAMGISDTDLAQIPVGQLTPKKTELPVIPPLSQQSLLAQAAESIRNNDSLKAESFFIPEMRKAIAYTMTALGPESKLLLANILAGAKLDSQTDTEKIYSATAYFSLGGYNVPLKFHVKKQSDGIWLIANL
;
A
#
# COMPACT_ATOMS: atom_id res chain seq x y z
N MET A 1 -17.80 3.99 99.79
CA MET A 1 -18.52 3.89 98.51
C MET A 1 -17.53 4.04 97.37
N LYS A 2 -17.31 3.00 96.55
CA LYS A 2 -16.42 3.04 95.38
C LYS A 2 -17.26 3.23 94.12
N ALA A 3 -17.04 4.32 93.40
CA ALA A 3 -17.68 4.60 92.11
C ALA A 3 -17.21 3.58 91.06
N ARG A 4 -18.14 2.92 90.35
CA ARG A 4 -17.86 2.07 89.19
C ARG A 4 -17.93 2.94 87.94
N ASN A 5 -16.80 3.08 87.25
CA ASN A 5 -16.70 3.66 85.92
C ASN A 5 -17.17 2.63 84.89
N LEU A 6 -18.30 2.87 84.21
CA LEU A 6 -18.74 2.07 83.07
C LEU A 6 -18.38 2.81 81.77
N LYS A 7 -17.42 2.24 81.04
CA LYS A 7 -16.90 2.79 79.77
C LYS A 7 -17.93 2.58 78.65
N ILE A 8 -18.40 3.66 78.04
CA ILE A 8 -19.15 3.62 76.78
C ILE A 8 -18.15 3.31 75.66
N ILE A 9 -18.26 2.13 75.04
CA ILE A 9 -17.47 1.75 73.86
C ILE A 9 -18.20 2.27 72.62
N LEU A 10 -17.66 3.34 72.02
CA LEU A 10 -18.10 3.87 70.74
C LEU A 10 -17.53 2.98 69.63
N ILE A 11 -18.37 2.11 69.02
CA ILE A 11 -17.97 1.32 67.86
C ILE A 11 -17.98 2.24 66.63
N MET A 12 -16.83 2.78 66.28
CA MET A 12 -16.64 3.53 65.04
C MET A 12 -16.56 2.52 63.88
N ALA A 13 -17.66 2.36 63.13
CA ALA A 13 -17.68 1.55 61.92
C ALA A 13 -16.85 2.25 60.83
N MET A 14 -15.59 1.84 60.69
CA MET A 14 -14.71 2.28 59.62
C MET A 14 -15.17 1.60 58.31
N PHE A 15 -15.98 2.31 57.52
CA PHE A 15 -16.46 1.87 56.22
C PHE A 15 -15.27 1.87 55.24
N TYR A 16 -14.57 0.75 55.12
CA TYR A 16 -13.57 0.55 54.08
C TYR A 16 -14.29 0.45 52.72
N ALA A 17 -14.39 1.58 52.02
CA ALA A 17 -14.79 1.60 50.62
C ALA A 17 -13.65 1.01 49.77
N SER A 18 -13.69 -0.31 49.55
CA SER A 18 -12.84 -0.95 48.54
C SER A 18 -13.31 -0.50 47.15
N ALA A 19 -12.53 0.37 46.51
CA ALA A 19 -12.73 0.71 45.12
C ALA A 19 -12.59 -0.57 44.27
N LEU A 20 -13.69 -1.04 43.69
CA LEU A 20 -13.66 -2.16 42.76
C LEU A 20 -12.79 -1.76 41.55
N PRO A 21 -11.85 -2.61 41.10
CA PRO A 21 -11.06 -2.31 39.93
C PRO A 21 -11.98 -2.21 38.72
N THR A 22 -12.09 -1.03 38.13
CA THR A 22 -12.81 -0.84 36.87
C THR A 22 -12.00 -1.55 35.78
N THR A 23 -12.51 -2.68 35.28
CA THR A 23 -11.88 -3.35 34.14
C THR A 23 -12.02 -2.44 32.93
N ALA A 24 -10.89 -2.01 32.36
CA ALA A 24 -10.89 -1.21 31.14
C ALA A 24 -11.56 -2.01 30.02
N GLN A 25 -12.74 -1.57 29.57
CA GLN A 25 -13.46 -2.21 28.48
C GLN A 25 -12.63 -2.08 27.19
N ILE A 26 -12.23 -3.22 26.62
CA ILE A 26 -11.48 -3.25 25.35
C ILE A 26 -12.36 -2.63 24.26
N SER A 27 -11.87 -1.55 23.65
CA SER A 27 -12.56 -0.85 22.57
C SER A 27 -12.68 -1.73 21.31
N LEU A 28 -13.67 -1.45 20.46
CA LEU A 28 -13.87 -2.22 19.23
C LEU A 28 -12.64 -2.20 18.28
N PRO A 29 -11.94 -1.06 18.07
CA PRO A 29 -10.71 -1.04 17.29
C PRO A 29 -9.62 -1.97 17.85
N GLN A 30 -9.50 -2.07 19.19
CA GLN A 30 -8.55 -2.99 19.82
C GLN A 30 -8.94 -4.46 19.57
N LYS A 31 -10.23 -4.81 19.66
CA LYS A 31 -10.73 -6.18 19.37
C LYS A 31 -10.51 -6.59 17.91
N LEU A 32 -10.64 -5.63 16.99
CA LEU A 32 -10.52 -5.85 15.55
C LEU A 32 -9.12 -5.53 15.00
N SER A 33 -8.17 -5.20 15.88
CA SER A 33 -6.81 -4.83 15.51
C SER A 33 -6.18 -5.87 14.62
N GLY A 34 -5.72 -5.43 13.45
CA GLY A 34 -5.04 -6.27 12.48
C GLY A 34 -5.94 -7.16 11.63
N ARG A 35 -7.27 -7.09 11.79
CA ARG A 35 -8.18 -7.88 10.98
C ARG A 35 -8.45 -7.23 9.63
N ILE A 36 -8.64 -8.09 8.63
CA ILE A 36 -9.35 -7.74 7.41
C ILE A 36 -10.84 -7.96 7.67
N LEU A 37 -11.64 -6.96 7.34
CA LEU A 37 -13.07 -6.92 7.57
C LEU A 37 -13.80 -6.88 6.22
N LEU A 38 -14.95 -7.52 6.15
CA LEU A 38 -15.86 -7.47 5.02
C LEU A 38 -17.17 -6.85 5.47
N GLN A 39 -17.54 -5.72 4.89
CA GLN A 39 -18.79 -5.04 5.17
C GLN A 39 -19.95 -5.82 4.53
N VAL A 40 -20.78 -6.49 5.34
CA VAL A 40 -21.78 -7.46 4.85
C VAL A 40 -23.15 -6.86 4.57
N GLN A 41 -23.42 -5.62 4.99
CA GLN A 41 -24.71 -4.94 4.83
C GLN A 41 -24.74 -3.98 3.63
N SER A 42 -23.67 -3.94 2.84
CA SER A 42 -23.52 -3.07 1.67
C SER A 42 -22.87 -3.83 0.51
N ALA A 43 -22.17 -3.14 -0.40
CA ALA A 43 -21.55 -3.69 -1.60
C ALA A 43 -20.36 -4.66 -1.37
N GLY A 44 -20.20 -5.23 -0.17
CA GLY A 44 -19.11 -6.17 0.14
C GLY A 44 -17.73 -5.51 0.22
N GLN A 45 -17.65 -4.29 0.72
CA GLN A 45 -16.40 -3.54 0.80
C GLN A 45 -15.44 -4.17 1.81
N ALA A 46 -14.17 -4.32 1.41
CA ALA A 46 -13.11 -4.82 2.27
C ALA A 46 -12.37 -3.68 2.98
N TRP A 47 -12.03 -3.88 4.25
CA TRP A 47 -11.32 -2.93 5.11
C TRP A 47 -10.20 -3.63 5.87
N TYR A 48 -9.11 -2.93 6.14
CA TYR A 48 -8.01 -3.40 6.98
C TYR A 48 -7.88 -2.51 8.22
N VAL A 49 -7.89 -3.09 9.42
CA VAL A 49 -7.67 -2.34 10.67
C VAL A 49 -6.19 -2.41 11.02
N ASN A 50 -5.46 -1.30 10.89
CA ASN A 50 -4.03 -1.29 11.11
C ASN A 50 -3.68 -1.35 12.62
N PRO A 51 -2.91 -2.33 13.10
CA PRO A 51 -2.57 -2.44 14.52
C PRO A 51 -1.78 -1.26 15.08
N ALA A 52 -1.06 -0.53 14.24
CA ALA A 52 -0.16 0.54 14.69
C ALA A 52 -0.92 1.81 15.10
N ASP A 53 -2.11 2.06 14.55
CA ASP A 53 -2.89 3.27 14.80
C ASP A 53 -4.37 2.99 15.15
N GLY A 54 -4.81 1.74 15.07
CA GLY A 54 -6.20 1.33 15.33
C GLY A 54 -7.20 1.83 14.29
N LYS A 55 -6.75 2.36 13.16
CA LYS A 55 -7.63 2.94 12.12
C LYS A 55 -7.95 1.92 11.04
N LYS A 56 -9.13 2.06 10.44
CA LYS A 56 -9.53 1.28 9.26
C LYS A 56 -9.09 1.97 7.97
N TYR A 57 -8.61 1.17 7.03
CA TYR A 57 -8.20 1.59 5.71
C TYR A 57 -8.95 0.78 4.66
N TYR A 58 -9.42 1.44 3.62
CA TYR A 58 -10.18 0.79 2.56
C TYR A 58 -9.26 -0.12 1.71
N LEU A 59 -9.63 -1.39 1.58
CA LEU A 59 -8.85 -2.43 0.91
C LEU A 59 -9.49 -2.88 -0.42
N GLY A 60 -10.67 -2.34 -0.77
CA GLY A 60 -11.49 -2.86 -1.87
C GLY A 60 -10.96 -2.61 -3.28
N ARG A 61 -10.12 -1.58 -3.50
CA ARG A 61 -9.52 -1.30 -4.82
C ARG A 61 -8.00 -1.58 -4.78
N PRO A 62 -7.42 -2.08 -5.89
CA PRO A 62 -5.97 -2.34 -5.97
C PRO A 62 -5.09 -1.14 -5.60
N ALA A 63 -5.50 0.08 -5.99
CA ALA A 63 -4.76 1.30 -5.70
C ALA A 63 -4.70 1.62 -4.19
N ASP A 64 -5.80 1.43 -3.46
CA ASP A 64 -5.82 1.67 -2.00
C ASP A 64 -5.02 0.59 -1.27
N ALA A 65 -5.18 -0.67 -1.67
CA ALA A 65 -4.39 -1.78 -1.15
C ALA A 65 -2.88 -1.52 -1.32
N PHE A 66 -2.46 -1.00 -2.48
CA PHE A 66 -1.07 -0.63 -2.72
C PHE A 66 -0.59 0.50 -1.81
N LYS A 67 -1.40 1.54 -1.59
CA LYS A 67 -1.08 2.62 -0.63
C LYS A 67 -0.90 2.08 0.77
N ILE A 68 -1.81 1.20 1.23
CA ILE A 68 -1.71 0.52 2.53
C ILE A 68 -0.39 -0.24 2.63
N MET A 69 -0.07 -1.10 1.66
CA MET A 69 1.16 -1.88 1.66
C MET A 69 2.39 -0.98 1.74
N ARG A 70 2.45 0.07 0.91
CA ARG A 70 3.62 0.97 0.82
C ARG A 70 3.82 1.83 2.06
N GLN A 71 2.75 2.27 2.71
CA GLN A 71 2.82 3.27 3.79
C GLN A 71 2.69 2.69 5.19
N LEU A 72 1.93 1.60 5.33
CA LEU A 72 1.67 0.95 6.61
C LEU A 72 2.42 -0.39 6.75
N GLY A 73 3.00 -0.90 5.66
CA GLY A 73 3.74 -2.15 5.66
C GLY A 73 4.99 -2.07 6.54
N LEU A 74 5.14 -3.05 7.42
CA LEU A 74 6.33 -3.20 8.26
C LEU A 74 7.44 -3.88 7.46
N GLY A 75 8.50 -3.14 7.12
CA GLY A 75 9.70 -3.71 6.53
C GLY A 75 10.41 -4.66 7.50
N ILE A 76 10.70 -5.89 7.07
CA ILE A 76 11.46 -6.86 7.85
C ILE A 76 12.59 -7.47 7.03
N SER A 77 13.63 -7.93 7.72
CA SER A 77 14.78 -8.57 7.08
C SER A 77 14.41 -9.96 6.53
N GLN A 78 15.19 -10.44 5.55
CA GLN A 78 15.10 -11.82 5.07
C GLN A 78 15.25 -12.84 6.21
N ALA A 79 16.17 -12.58 7.14
CA ALA A 79 16.43 -13.45 8.29
C ALA A 79 15.22 -13.55 9.22
N ASP A 80 14.55 -12.42 9.50
CA ASP A 80 13.33 -12.40 10.30
C ASP A 80 12.17 -13.04 9.55
N PHE A 81 12.04 -12.76 8.25
CA PHE A 81 10.98 -13.34 7.42
C PHE A 81 11.02 -14.88 7.42
N SER A 82 12.21 -15.48 7.34
CA SER A 82 12.38 -16.93 7.42
C SER A 82 11.95 -17.52 8.77
N LYS A 83 12.04 -16.74 9.85
CA LYS A 83 11.66 -17.14 11.21
C LYS A 83 10.19 -16.91 11.55
N LEU A 84 9.42 -16.23 10.69
CA LEU A 84 8.00 -15.91 10.93
C LEU A 84 7.05 -17.10 11.06
N SER A 85 7.53 -18.33 10.89
CA SER A 85 6.72 -19.54 11.13
C SER A 85 7.08 -20.26 12.43
N THR A 86 8.20 -19.89 13.07
CA THR A 86 8.79 -20.67 14.19
C THR A 86 9.07 -19.80 15.42
N ASP A 87 9.42 -18.53 15.23
CA ASP A 87 9.69 -17.60 16.33
C ASP A 87 8.39 -16.99 16.86
N LYS A 88 7.96 -17.46 18.04
CA LYS A 88 6.72 -17.00 18.70
C LYS A 88 6.73 -15.52 19.04
N ASN A 89 7.88 -14.94 19.40
CA ASN A 89 7.99 -13.53 19.75
C ASN A 89 7.84 -12.67 18.50
N LEU A 90 8.49 -13.07 17.40
CA LEU A 90 8.37 -12.39 16.12
C LEU A 90 6.95 -12.48 15.57
N ILE A 91 6.31 -13.66 15.63
CA ILE A 91 4.91 -13.84 15.24
C ILE A 91 4.03 -12.91 16.07
N SER A 92 4.17 -12.91 17.40
CA SER A 92 3.39 -12.04 18.29
C SER A 92 3.49 -10.56 17.92
N ARG A 93 4.71 -10.08 17.63
CA ARG A 93 4.96 -8.68 17.24
C ARG A 93 4.43 -8.32 15.85
N THR A 94 4.24 -9.29 14.97
CA THR A 94 3.83 -9.09 13.57
C THR A 94 2.38 -9.47 13.29
N LYS A 95 1.68 -10.10 14.25
CA LYS A 95 0.25 -10.43 14.15
C LYS A 95 -0.56 -9.22 13.73
N GLY A 96 -1.43 -9.44 12.76
CA GLY A 96 -2.30 -8.41 12.22
C GLY A 96 -1.62 -7.42 11.30
N ARG A 97 -0.30 -7.51 11.10
CA ARG A 97 0.41 -6.55 10.25
C ARG A 97 0.54 -7.05 8.83
N ILE A 98 0.59 -6.08 7.92
CA ILE A 98 1.18 -6.26 6.60
C ILE A 98 2.69 -6.09 6.73
N ILE A 99 3.44 -7.08 6.27
CA ILE A 99 4.91 -7.09 6.29
C ILE A 99 5.45 -6.96 4.87
N LEU A 100 6.56 -6.25 4.72
CA LEU A 100 7.28 -6.10 3.46
C LEU A 100 8.66 -6.76 3.58
N GLN A 101 8.95 -7.67 2.66
CA GLN A 101 10.23 -8.35 2.59
C GLN A 101 11.23 -7.48 1.80
N VAL A 102 11.99 -6.64 2.50
CA VAL A 102 12.74 -5.55 1.87
C VAL A 102 13.89 -6.04 0.97
N GLN A 103 14.50 -7.19 1.28
CA GLN A 103 15.59 -7.77 0.47
C GLN A 103 15.10 -8.71 -0.66
N SER A 104 13.84 -9.14 -0.66
CA SER A 104 13.27 -10.01 -1.71
C SER A 104 12.19 -9.26 -2.46
N ARG A 105 12.62 -8.35 -3.32
CA ARG A 105 11.73 -7.73 -4.32
C ARG A 105 10.53 -7.02 -3.64
N GLY A 106 10.57 -6.63 -2.37
CA GLY A 106 9.46 -5.90 -1.73
C GLY A 106 8.11 -6.65 -1.70
N GLN A 107 8.14 -7.99 -1.64
CA GLN A 107 6.94 -8.81 -1.52
C GLN A 107 6.14 -8.46 -0.25
N ALA A 108 4.83 -8.35 -0.41
CA ALA A 108 3.91 -8.05 0.69
C ALA A 108 3.22 -9.30 1.20
N TRP A 109 3.12 -9.43 2.52
CA TRP A 109 2.45 -10.53 3.18
C TRP A 109 1.58 -10.00 4.33
N TYR A 110 0.45 -10.66 4.59
CA TYR A 110 -0.41 -10.38 5.72
C TYR A 110 -0.23 -11.47 6.78
N VAL A 111 0.06 -11.09 8.02
CA VAL A 111 0.12 -12.03 9.15
C VAL A 111 -1.23 -12.05 9.83
N ASN A 112 -2.01 -13.11 9.63
CA ASN A 112 -3.36 -13.21 10.17
C ASN A 112 -3.31 -13.25 11.71
N PRO A 113 -4.00 -12.35 12.43
CA PRO A 113 -3.93 -12.30 13.89
C PRO A 113 -4.58 -13.52 14.55
N ALA A 114 -5.51 -14.20 13.85
CA ALA A 114 -6.23 -15.36 14.37
C ALA A 114 -5.34 -16.62 14.52
N ASP A 115 -4.49 -16.89 13.53
CA ASP A 115 -3.65 -18.11 13.51
C ASP A 115 -2.13 -17.81 13.54
N GLY A 116 -1.72 -16.54 13.40
CA GLY A 116 -0.33 -16.12 13.33
C GLY A 116 0.39 -16.52 12.03
N LYS A 117 -0.31 -17.06 11.03
CA LYS A 117 0.27 -17.49 9.75
C LYS A 117 0.37 -16.30 8.79
N LYS A 118 1.42 -16.32 7.96
CA LYS A 118 1.62 -15.36 6.88
C LYS A 118 0.93 -15.81 5.59
N TYR A 119 0.26 -14.88 4.93
CA TYR A 119 -0.44 -15.08 3.66
C TYR A 119 0.10 -14.09 2.63
N TYR A 120 0.40 -14.56 1.43
CA TYR A 120 0.96 -13.71 0.39
C TYR A 120 -0.10 -12.71 -0.11
N LEU A 121 0.22 -11.42 -0.10
CA LEU A 121 -0.66 -10.33 -0.54
C LEU A 121 -0.23 -9.74 -1.88
N GLY A 122 0.86 -10.25 -2.47
CA GLY A 122 1.49 -9.65 -3.62
C GLY A 122 0.69 -9.74 -4.92
N ARG A 123 -0.31 -10.63 -5.07
CA ARG A 123 -1.15 -10.77 -6.27
C ARG A 123 -2.63 -10.50 -5.98
N PRO A 124 -3.40 -9.88 -6.91
CA PRO A 124 -4.84 -9.69 -6.76
C PRO A 124 -5.60 -10.96 -6.41
N ALA A 125 -5.26 -12.08 -7.06
CA ALA A 125 -5.89 -13.37 -6.79
C ALA A 125 -5.61 -13.91 -5.38
N ASP A 126 -4.42 -13.67 -4.82
CA ASP A 126 -4.10 -14.09 -3.45
C ASP A 126 -4.75 -13.16 -2.42
N ALA A 127 -4.73 -11.84 -2.67
CA ALA A 127 -5.45 -10.87 -1.86
C ALA A 127 -6.96 -11.19 -1.81
N PHE A 128 -7.55 -11.57 -2.96
CA PHE A 128 -8.94 -12.00 -3.02
C PHE A 128 -9.20 -13.27 -2.19
N LYS A 129 -8.30 -14.28 -2.24
CA LYS A 129 -8.40 -15.48 -1.38
C LYS A 129 -8.35 -15.13 0.10
N ILE A 130 -7.47 -14.20 0.49
CA ILE A 130 -7.38 -13.71 1.88
C ILE A 130 -8.69 -13.08 2.30
N ILE A 131 -9.24 -12.15 1.50
CA ILE A 131 -10.52 -11.49 1.82
C ILE A 131 -11.64 -12.54 1.91
N LYS A 132 -11.75 -13.43 0.93
CA LYS A 132 -12.80 -14.46 0.89
C LYS A 132 -12.76 -15.41 2.08
N ASN A 133 -11.56 -15.86 2.49
CA ASN A 133 -11.41 -16.95 3.45
C ASN A 133 -11.13 -16.48 4.87
N LEU A 134 -10.56 -15.29 5.04
CA LEU A 134 -10.03 -14.80 6.33
C LEU A 134 -10.67 -13.49 6.80
N ALA A 135 -11.43 -12.80 5.94
CA ALA A 135 -12.10 -11.57 6.37
C ALA A 135 -13.22 -11.88 7.35
N MET A 136 -13.35 -11.04 8.36
CA MET A 136 -14.44 -11.08 9.32
C MET A 136 -15.59 -10.21 8.83
N GLY A 137 -16.81 -10.75 8.79
CA GLY A 137 -18.00 -9.95 8.51
C GLY A 137 -18.20 -8.88 9.58
N ILE A 138 -18.54 -7.66 9.17
CA ILE A 138 -18.83 -6.55 10.09
C ILE A 138 -20.07 -5.77 9.63
N SER A 139 -20.87 -5.32 10.60
CA SER A 139 -22.02 -4.45 10.38
C SER A 139 -21.59 -3.02 10.08
N ASP A 140 -22.46 -2.23 9.45
CA ASP A 140 -22.19 -0.83 9.16
C ASP A 140 -22.03 -0.01 10.45
N THR A 141 -22.83 -0.35 11.48
CA THR A 141 -22.81 0.30 12.79
C THR A 141 -21.49 0.07 13.52
N ASP A 142 -20.98 -1.17 13.52
CA ASP A 142 -19.70 -1.50 14.15
C ASP A 142 -18.52 -0.96 13.36
N LEU A 143 -18.59 -1.01 12.03
CA LEU A 143 -17.57 -0.47 11.16
C LEU A 143 -17.42 1.04 11.34
N ALA A 144 -18.53 1.77 11.54
CA ALA A 144 -18.53 3.22 11.77
C ALA A 144 -17.78 3.63 13.05
N GLN A 145 -17.75 2.77 14.07
CA GLN A 145 -17.03 3.03 15.33
C GLN A 145 -15.50 2.97 15.19
N ILE A 146 -14.98 2.46 14.08
CA ILE A 146 -13.53 2.40 13.82
C ILE A 146 -13.11 3.67 13.05
N PRO A 147 -12.19 4.50 13.56
CA PRO A 147 -11.76 5.70 12.84
C PRO A 147 -11.15 5.39 11.48
N VAL A 148 -11.48 6.18 10.46
CA VAL A 148 -10.90 6.02 9.11
C VAL A 148 -9.49 6.61 9.08
N GLY A 149 -8.53 5.86 8.54
CA GLY A 149 -7.18 6.32 8.30
C GLY A 149 -7.04 7.07 6.98
N GLN A 150 -6.12 8.03 6.92
CA GLN A 150 -5.82 8.80 5.72
C GLN A 150 -4.39 8.49 5.28
N LEU A 151 -4.26 8.01 4.05
CA LEU A 151 -2.98 7.74 3.41
C LEU A 151 -2.69 8.88 2.44
N THR A 152 -1.89 9.84 2.89
CA THR A 152 -1.37 10.89 2.01
C THR A 152 -0.32 10.28 1.11
N PRO A 153 -0.34 10.48 -0.22
CA PRO A 153 0.81 10.16 -1.04
C PRO A 153 2.02 10.82 -0.38
N LYS A 154 3.01 10.03 0.07
CA LYS A 154 4.31 10.62 0.37
C LYS A 154 4.68 11.35 -0.90
N LYS A 155 4.91 12.66 -0.82
CA LYS A 155 5.50 13.45 -1.90
C LYS A 155 6.84 12.75 -2.18
N THR A 156 6.82 11.73 -3.03
CA THR A 156 8.01 11.27 -3.72
C THR A 156 8.51 12.56 -4.30
N GLU A 157 9.67 13.03 -3.85
CA GLU A 157 10.33 14.17 -4.48
C GLU A 157 10.21 13.90 -5.98
N LEU A 158 9.45 14.77 -6.66
CA LEU A 158 9.35 14.70 -8.10
C LEU A 158 10.80 14.61 -8.56
N PRO A 159 11.19 13.61 -9.38
CA PRO A 159 12.55 13.52 -9.85
C PRO A 159 12.92 14.92 -10.36
N VAL A 160 14.01 15.50 -9.85
CA VAL A 160 14.45 16.85 -10.22
C VAL A 160 14.41 16.91 -11.73
N ILE A 161 13.41 17.61 -12.27
CA ILE A 161 13.10 17.60 -13.70
C ILE A 161 14.24 18.41 -14.34
N PRO A 162 15.12 17.79 -15.14
CA PRO A 162 16.12 18.56 -15.87
C PRO A 162 15.41 19.57 -16.77
N PRO A 163 15.98 20.75 -17.03
CA PRO A 163 15.39 21.72 -17.95
C PRO A 163 14.98 21.06 -19.29
N LEU A 164 13.84 21.45 -19.87
CA LEU A 164 13.28 20.83 -21.10
C LEU A 164 14.29 20.68 -22.25
N SER A 165 15.32 21.53 -22.31
CA SER A 165 16.39 21.47 -23.30
C SER A 165 17.33 20.24 -23.17
N GLN A 166 17.27 19.50 -22.06
CA GLN A 166 18.09 18.31 -21.79
C GLN A 166 17.25 17.03 -21.65
N GLN A 167 15.93 17.11 -21.81
CA GLN A 167 15.04 15.97 -21.64
C GLN A 167 15.00 15.11 -22.91
N SER A 168 15.21 13.80 -22.74
CA SER A 168 14.97 12.83 -23.80
C SER A 168 13.52 12.92 -24.30
N LEU A 169 13.28 12.49 -25.54
CA LEU A 169 11.93 12.43 -26.11
C LEU A 169 10.95 11.65 -25.21
N LEU A 170 11.45 10.60 -24.52
CA LEU A 170 10.71 9.81 -23.54
C LEU A 170 10.30 10.62 -22.30
N ALA A 171 11.15 11.53 -21.82
CA ALA A 171 10.83 12.39 -20.69
C ALA A 171 9.75 13.44 -21.03
N GLN A 172 9.75 13.95 -22.26
CA GLN A 172 8.71 14.87 -22.75
C GLN A 172 7.35 14.16 -22.94
N ALA A 173 7.37 12.94 -23.49
CA ALA A 173 6.19 12.08 -23.56
C ALA A 173 5.64 11.77 -22.15
N ALA A 174 6.53 11.42 -21.21
CA ALA A 174 6.18 11.18 -19.82
C ALA A 174 5.49 12.39 -19.15
N GLU A 175 5.94 13.61 -19.43
CA GLU A 175 5.30 14.81 -18.91
C GLU A 175 3.88 14.98 -19.43
N SER A 176 3.66 14.75 -20.72
CA SER A 176 2.32 14.81 -21.31
C SER A 176 1.38 13.76 -20.72
N ILE A 177 1.90 12.55 -20.45
CA ILE A 177 1.17 11.48 -19.76
C ILE A 177 0.81 11.90 -18.32
N ARG A 178 1.74 12.51 -17.56
CA ARG A 178 1.48 13.01 -16.19
C ARG A 178 0.41 14.10 -16.18
N ASN A 179 0.43 14.98 -17.16
CA ASN A 179 -0.53 16.07 -17.30
C ASN A 179 -1.88 15.61 -17.89
N ASN A 180 -2.03 14.31 -18.18
CA ASN A 180 -3.22 13.73 -18.79
C ASN A 180 -3.56 14.35 -20.17
N ASP A 181 -2.55 14.86 -20.89
CA ASP A 181 -2.67 15.43 -22.22
C ASP A 181 -2.46 14.34 -23.27
N SER A 182 -3.55 13.67 -23.67
CA SER A 182 -3.50 12.53 -24.61
C SER A 182 -2.97 12.93 -25.97
N LEU A 183 -3.48 14.02 -26.55
CA LEU A 183 -3.10 14.46 -27.89
C LEU A 183 -1.61 14.80 -27.96
N LYS A 184 -1.10 15.50 -26.94
CA LYS A 184 0.33 15.80 -26.86
C LYS A 184 1.15 14.54 -26.62
N ALA A 185 0.71 13.62 -25.76
CA ALA A 185 1.38 12.34 -25.56
C ALA A 185 1.48 11.54 -26.86
N GLU A 186 0.41 11.44 -27.63
CA GLU A 186 0.35 10.75 -28.93
C GLU A 186 1.33 11.34 -29.95
N SER A 187 1.58 12.66 -29.90
CA SER A 187 2.47 13.34 -30.85
C SER A 187 3.94 12.90 -30.77
N PHE A 188 4.37 12.34 -29.64
CA PHE A 188 5.73 11.83 -29.45
C PHE A 188 5.96 10.44 -30.04
N PHE A 189 4.91 9.75 -30.49
CA PHE A 189 4.98 8.38 -31.00
C PHE A 189 4.78 8.35 -32.52
N ILE A 190 5.33 7.31 -33.15
CA ILE A 190 5.12 7.05 -34.58
C ILE A 190 3.62 6.93 -34.91
N PRO A 191 3.17 7.29 -36.12
CA PRO A 191 1.75 7.27 -36.50
C PRO A 191 1.03 5.96 -36.18
N GLU A 192 1.70 4.82 -36.36
CA GLU A 192 1.20 3.47 -36.12
C GLU A 192 0.87 3.23 -34.64
N MET A 193 1.60 3.88 -33.73
CA MET A 193 1.43 3.72 -32.28
C MET A 193 0.34 4.62 -31.70
N ARG A 194 -0.07 5.70 -32.39
CA ARG A 194 -0.98 6.72 -31.82
C ARG A 194 -2.27 6.14 -31.25
N LYS A 195 -2.92 5.20 -31.95
CA LYS A 195 -4.13 4.52 -31.46
C LYS A 195 -3.88 3.73 -30.17
N ALA A 196 -2.73 3.05 -30.07
CA ALA A 196 -2.35 2.32 -28.87
C ALA A 196 -2.08 3.27 -27.68
N ILE A 197 -1.49 4.44 -27.95
CA ILE A 197 -1.26 5.48 -26.93
C ILE A 197 -2.58 6.08 -26.47
N ALA A 198 -3.48 6.44 -27.38
CA ALA A 198 -4.82 6.93 -27.04
C ALA A 198 -5.58 5.90 -26.17
N TYR A 199 -5.56 4.63 -26.56
CA TYR A 199 -6.15 3.56 -25.76
C TYR A 199 -5.51 3.47 -24.38
N THR A 200 -4.18 3.47 -24.28
CA THR A 200 -3.45 3.45 -23.01
C THR A 200 -3.82 4.64 -22.11
N MET A 201 -3.92 5.83 -22.69
CA MET A 201 -4.32 7.05 -21.99
C MET A 201 -5.76 7.00 -21.48
N THR A 202 -6.65 6.24 -22.11
CA THR A 202 -8.03 6.04 -21.61
C THR A 202 -8.14 4.89 -20.61
N ALA A 203 -7.41 3.79 -20.83
CA ALA A 203 -7.50 2.57 -20.06
C ALA A 203 -6.76 2.63 -18.71
N LEU A 204 -5.68 3.40 -18.63
CA LEU A 204 -4.90 3.51 -17.41
C LEU A 204 -5.55 4.50 -16.42
N GLY A 205 -5.60 4.11 -15.14
CA GLY A 205 -5.92 5.04 -14.05
C GLY A 205 -4.76 6.02 -13.76
N PRO A 206 -4.97 7.09 -12.97
CA PRO A 206 -3.97 8.12 -12.70
C PRO A 206 -2.63 7.59 -12.17
N GLU A 207 -2.67 6.63 -11.24
CA GLU A 207 -1.46 6.01 -10.66
C GLU A 207 -0.70 5.16 -11.69
N SER A 208 -1.41 4.44 -12.56
CA SER A 208 -0.79 3.64 -13.63
C SER A 208 -0.16 4.53 -14.70
N LYS A 209 -0.78 5.67 -15.04
CA LYS A 209 -0.18 6.69 -15.91
C LYS A 209 1.07 7.29 -15.27
N LEU A 210 1.02 7.60 -13.97
CA LEU A 210 2.17 8.10 -13.23
C LEU A 210 3.33 7.10 -13.24
N LEU A 211 3.04 5.80 -13.02
CA LEU A 211 4.05 4.75 -13.11
C LEU A 211 4.68 4.68 -14.50
N LEU A 212 3.85 4.64 -15.55
CA LEU A 212 4.29 4.63 -16.95
C LEU A 212 5.19 5.84 -17.25
N ALA A 213 4.77 7.04 -16.86
CA ALA A 213 5.53 8.26 -17.05
C ALA A 213 6.87 8.23 -16.30
N ASN A 214 6.91 7.69 -15.08
CA ASN A 214 8.16 7.58 -14.33
C ASN A 214 9.13 6.58 -14.98
N ILE A 215 8.61 5.47 -15.53
CA ILE A 215 9.43 4.51 -16.28
C ILE A 215 10.03 5.17 -17.53
N LEU A 216 9.21 5.86 -18.33
CA LEU A 216 9.68 6.56 -19.54
C LEU A 216 10.71 7.65 -19.21
N ALA A 217 10.43 8.51 -18.23
CA ALA A 217 11.33 9.58 -17.83
C ALA A 217 12.65 9.09 -17.22
N GLY A 218 12.64 7.91 -16.57
CA GLY A 218 13.82 7.29 -15.97
C GLY A 218 14.64 6.43 -16.92
N ALA A 219 14.18 6.22 -18.16
CA ALA A 219 14.87 5.38 -19.14
C ALA A 219 16.22 6.02 -19.54
N LYS A 220 17.29 5.22 -19.55
CA LYS A 220 18.65 5.66 -19.85
C LYS A 220 19.04 5.26 -21.27
N LEU A 221 19.73 6.14 -21.99
CA LEU A 221 20.25 5.81 -23.31
C LEU A 221 21.24 4.63 -23.18
N ASP A 222 20.98 3.57 -23.94
CA ASP A 222 21.77 2.34 -23.96
C ASP A 222 22.69 2.33 -25.20
N SER A 223 22.11 2.65 -26.37
CA SER A 223 22.86 2.76 -27.63
C SER A 223 22.19 3.75 -28.60
N GLN A 224 22.97 4.22 -29.58
CA GLN A 224 22.52 5.14 -30.61
C GLN A 224 23.22 4.89 -31.95
N THR A 225 22.47 5.04 -33.03
CA THR A 225 22.91 5.14 -34.43
C THR A 225 22.36 6.43 -35.05
N ASP A 226 22.60 6.66 -36.35
CA ASP A 226 22.05 7.81 -37.08
C ASP A 226 20.53 7.77 -37.24
N THR A 227 19.93 6.58 -37.13
CA THR A 227 18.50 6.33 -37.39
C THR A 227 17.74 5.79 -36.18
N GLU A 228 18.42 5.33 -35.12
CA GLU A 228 17.78 4.73 -33.96
C GLU A 228 18.52 5.09 -32.65
N LYS A 229 17.74 5.33 -31.59
CA LYS A 229 18.22 5.41 -30.20
C LYS A 229 17.46 4.38 -29.38
N ILE A 230 18.19 3.61 -28.58
CA ILE A 230 17.62 2.60 -27.68
C ILE A 230 17.81 3.09 -26.25
N TYR A 231 16.70 3.19 -25.51
CA TYR A 231 16.71 3.51 -24.09
C TYR A 231 16.28 2.30 -23.28
N SER A 232 16.98 2.04 -22.20
CA SER A 232 16.71 0.92 -21.30
C SER A 232 16.13 1.43 -19.98
N ALA A 233 15.09 0.75 -19.50
CA ALA A 233 14.49 0.94 -18.19
C ALA A 233 14.16 -0.40 -17.56
N THR A 234 13.79 -0.37 -16.28
CA THR A 234 13.34 -1.56 -15.56
C THR A 234 11.99 -1.28 -14.94
N ALA A 235 10.99 -2.07 -15.30
CA ALA A 235 9.72 -2.10 -14.60
C ALA A 235 9.77 -3.17 -13.52
N TYR A 236 9.50 -2.77 -12.27
CA TYR A 236 9.40 -3.73 -11.18
C TYR A 236 7.98 -4.28 -11.09
N PHE A 237 7.80 -5.58 -11.33
CA PHE A 237 6.49 -6.22 -11.27
C PHE A 237 6.29 -6.89 -9.91
N SER A 238 5.63 -6.18 -9.00
CA SER A 238 5.40 -6.63 -7.62
C SER A 238 4.61 -7.94 -7.53
N LEU A 239 3.75 -8.23 -8.51
CA LEU A 239 2.92 -9.44 -8.55
C LEU A 239 3.75 -10.72 -8.74
N GLY A 240 4.85 -10.64 -9.49
CA GLY A 240 5.75 -11.76 -9.78
C GLY A 240 7.08 -11.68 -9.05
N GLY A 241 7.33 -10.56 -8.39
CA GLY A 241 8.59 -10.32 -7.72
C GLY A 241 9.74 -10.03 -8.68
N TYR A 242 9.58 -9.81 -9.99
CA TYR A 242 10.73 -9.73 -10.90
C TYR A 242 10.84 -8.37 -11.61
N ASN A 243 12.07 -8.06 -12.00
CA ASN A 243 12.38 -6.94 -12.86
C ASN A 243 12.10 -7.34 -14.31
N VAL A 244 11.29 -6.55 -15.01
CA VAL A 244 11.09 -6.67 -16.44
C VAL A 244 12.00 -5.63 -17.11
N PRO A 245 13.04 -6.05 -17.83
CA PRO A 245 13.81 -5.12 -18.63
C PRO A 245 12.92 -4.59 -19.76
N LEU A 246 12.90 -3.28 -19.93
CA LEU A 246 12.17 -2.59 -20.98
C LEU A 246 13.16 -1.89 -21.89
N LYS A 247 12.89 -1.95 -23.20
CA LYS A 247 13.62 -1.22 -24.22
C LYS A 247 12.65 -0.32 -24.97
N PHE A 248 12.98 0.96 -25.05
CA PHE A 248 12.26 1.96 -25.82
C PHE A 248 13.11 2.34 -27.02
N HIS A 249 12.53 2.15 -28.20
CA HIS A 249 13.13 2.47 -29.49
C HIS A 249 12.63 3.83 -29.91
N VAL A 250 13.56 4.74 -30.20
CA VAL A 250 13.26 6.05 -30.76
C VAL A 250 13.88 6.10 -32.15
N LYS A 251 13.05 6.24 -33.18
CA LYS A 251 13.46 6.13 -34.58
C LYS A 251 13.33 7.45 -35.30
N LYS A 252 14.33 7.76 -36.12
CA LYS A 252 14.31 8.90 -37.03
C LYS A 252 13.40 8.59 -38.22
N GLN A 253 12.42 9.44 -38.46
CA GLN A 253 11.49 9.33 -39.58
C GLN A 253 12.12 9.91 -40.86
N SER A 254 11.46 9.72 -42.00
CA SER A 254 11.92 10.22 -43.31
C SER A 254 12.04 11.75 -43.37
N ASP A 255 11.22 12.46 -42.60
CA ASP A 255 11.26 13.93 -42.45
C ASP A 255 12.32 14.41 -41.44
N GLY A 256 13.10 13.49 -40.86
CA GLY A 256 14.15 13.77 -39.90
C GLY A 256 13.68 13.91 -38.44
N ILE A 257 12.37 13.83 -38.18
CA ILE A 257 11.81 13.89 -36.82
C ILE A 257 12.10 12.58 -36.09
N TRP A 258 12.45 12.66 -34.81
CA TRP A 258 12.60 11.47 -33.97
C TRP A 258 11.30 11.19 -33.24
N LEU A 259 10.80 9.96 -33.33
CA LEU A 259 9.56 9.51 -32.68
C LEU A 259 9.78 8.19 -31.93
N ILE A 260 9.04 8.01 -30.85
CA ILE A 260 9.04 6.77 -30.08
C ILE A 260 8.29 5.70 -30.87
N ALA A 261 8.94 4.57 -31.12
CA ALA A 261 8.45 3.49 -31.97
C ALA A 261 7.70 2.39 -31.20
N ASN A 262 7.79 2.35 -29.86
CA ASN A 262 7.11 1.37 -29.02
C ASN A 262 6.78 1.91 -27.62
N LEU A 263 5.85 1.24 -26.93
CA LEU A 263 5.49 1.49 -25.53
C LEU A 263 5.40 0.18 -24.76
#